data_AF-A0A4R0QGM9-F1
#
_entry.id   AF-A0A4R0QGM9-F1
#
_cell.length_a   1.000
_cell.length_b   1.000
_cell.length_c   1.000
_cell.angle_alpha   90.00
_cell.angle_beta   90.00
_cell.angle_gamma   90.00
#
_symmetry.space_group_name_H-M   'P 1'
#
loop_
_entity.id
_entity.type
_entity.pdbx_description
1 polymer ?
#
loop_
_entity_poly.entity_id
_entity_poly.type
_entity_poly.pdbx_seq_one_letter_code
_entity_poly.pdbx_strand_id
1 'polypeptide(L)'
;MIRGLQKEDVEHLDQAFVEQGWESLLSILQQYLIEIQNKERLVLIDVEEGQYRGYITLVFHPQHGPCALKYFPEIVDFNVFEKYQGQGVGCKLLSEMLFDGSDPTIDFAVPKAEQKIPMFPEPLSRIIRRSPTKSDNLGGWT
;
A
#
# COMPACT_ATOMS: atom_id res chain seq x y z
N MET A 1 9.42 -6.97 -10.82
CA MET A 1 9.49 -7.94 -9.70
C MET A 1 9.25 -7.13 -8.45
N ILE A 2 8.33 -7.56 -7.60
CA ILE A 2 8.12 -6.90 -6.30
C ILE A 2 9.03 -7.54 -5.27
N ARG A 3 9.67 -6.71 -4.45
CA ARG A 3 10.50 -7.13 -3.32
C ARG A 3 10.64 -6.01 -2.30
N GLY A 4 11.19 -6.34 -1.13
CA GLY A 4 11.57 -5.35 -0.12
C GLY A 4 12.64 -4.37 -0.61
N LEU A 5 12.57 -3.13 -0.09
CA LEU A 5 13.58 -2.09 -0.27
C LEU A 5 14.93 -2.53 0.34
N GLN A 6 16.02 -2.32 -0.39
CA GLN A 6 17.39 -2.55 0.06
C GLN A 6 18.22 -1.26 -0.04
N LYS A 7 19.41 -1.27 0.56
CA LYS A 7 20.28 -0.09 0.62
C LYS A 7 20.69 0.39 -0.78
N GLU A 8 20.92 -0.57 -1.67
CA GLU A 8 21.36 -0.35 -3.04
C GLU A 8 20.27 0.33 -3.91
N ASP A 9 19.02 0.30 -3.47
CA ASP A 9 17.89 0.90 -4.21
C ASP A 9 17.71 2.39 -3.95
N VAL A 10 18.25 2.89 -2.83
CA VAL A 10 17.98 4.26 -2.35
C VAL A 10 18.39 5.30 -3.39
N GLU A 11 19.59 5.17 -3.95
CA GLU A 11 20.09 6.11 -4.97
C GLU A 11 19.27 6.02 -6.26
N HIS A 12 18.85 4.81 -6.66
CA HIS A 12 18.06 4.63 -7.87
C HIS A 12 16.64 5.19 -7.76
N LEU A 13 16.00 5.02 -6.60
CA LEU A 13 14.70 5.63 -6.33
C LEU A 13 14.79 7.15 -6.27
N ASP A 14 15.76 7.69 -5.53
CA ASP A 14 15.97 9.13 -5.44
C ASP A 14 16.21 9.75 -6.82
N GLN A 15 17.03 9.11 -7.64
CA GLN A 15 17.27 9.53 -9.02
C GLN A 15 15.97 9.55 -9.84
N ALA A 16 15.10 8.54 -9.69
CA ALA A 16 13.81 8.51 -10.38
C ALA A 16 12.85 9.63 -9.94
N PHE A 17 12.95 10.12 -8.69
CA PHE A 17 12.24 11.33 -8.24
C PHE A 17 12.76 12.58 -8.95
N VAL A 18 14.08 12.75 -8.94
CA VAL A 18 14.74 13.93 -9.52
C VAL A 18 14.51 14.01 -11.03
N GLU A 19 14.55 12.88 -11.75
CA GLU A 19 14.39 12.82 -13.20
C GLU A 19 13.02 13.31 -13.70
N GLN A 20 11.97 13.16 -12.91
CA GLN A 20 10.63 13.68 -13.22
C GLN A 20 10.35 15.04 -12.56
N GLY A 21 11.38 15.68 -11.97
CA GLY A 21 11.31 17.03 -11.42
C GLY A 21 10.71 17.10 -10.02
N TRP A 22 10.67 16.00 -9.27
CA TRP A 22 10.26 16.01 -7.86
C TRP A 22 11.47 16.25 -6.95
N GLU A 23 11.21 16.68 -5.71
CA GLU A 23 12.26 16.85 -4.71
C GLU A 23 12.90 15.50 -4.34
N SER A 24 14.19 15.55 -3.99
CA SER A 24 14.92 14.37 -3.52
C SER A 24 14.28 13.80 -2.26
N LEU A 25 14.20 12.48 -2.19
CA LEU A 25 13.73 11.71 -1.05
C LEU A 25 14.86 10.95 -0.33
N LEU A 26 16.12 11.23 -0.65
CA LEU A 26 17.26 10.46 -0.15
C LEU A 26 17.24 10.27 1.39
N SER A 27 17.02 11.36 2.13
CA SER A 27 16.96 11.32 3.61
C SER A 27 15.77 10.51 4.13
N ILE A 28 14.63 10.58 3.44
CA ILE A 28 13.41 9.84 3.79
C ILE A 28 13.61 8.34 3.53
N LEU A 29 14.19 7.97 2.39
CA LEU A 29 14.49 6.57 2.06
C LEU A 29 15.53 5.97 3.03
N GLN A 30 16.53 6.74 3.44
CA GLN A 30 17.48 6.32 4.48
C GLN A 30 16.80 6.06 5.82
N GLN A 31 15.85 6.92 6.21
CA GLN A 31 15.06 6.72 7.41
C GLN A 31 14.19 5.45 7.32
N TYR A 32 13.60 5.17 6.15
CA TYR A 32 12.85 3.93 5.94
C TYR A 32 13.70 2.66 6.14
N LEU A 33 14.97 2.67 5.73
CA LEU A 33 15.86 1.52 5.98
C LEU A 33 16.06 1.25 7.48
N ILE A 34 16.16 2.30 8.29
CA ILE A 34 16.27 2.17 9.75
C ILE A 34 14.97 1.58 10.33
N GLU A 35 13.82 2.09 9.88
CA GLU A 35 12.50 1.63 10.33
C GLU A 35 12.23 0.16 9.91
N ILE A 36 12.71 -0.27 8.75
CA ILE A 36 12.66 -1.69 8.32
C ILE A 36 13.47 -2.56 9.27
N GLN A 37 14.69 -2.15 9.65
CA GLN A 37 15.53 -2.89 10.59
C GLN A 37 14.89 -3.00 11.98
N ASN A 38 14.18 -1.96 12.40
CA ASN A 38 13.45 -1.94 13.66
C ASN A 38 12.10 -2.67 13.61
N LYS A 39 11.68 -3.19 12.45
CA LYS A 39 10.35 -3.79 12.22
C LYS A 39 9.19 -2.82 12.46
N GLU A 40 9.41 -1.54 12.17
CA GLU A 40 8.41 -0.47 12.29
C GLU A 40 7.70 -0.22 10.96
N ARG A 41 8.38 -0.50 9.84
CA ARG A 41 7.88 -0.30 8.47
C ARG A 41 8.19 -1.48 7.56
N LEU A 42 7.28 -1.74 6.62
CA LEU A 42 7.54 -2.49 5.40
C LEU A 42 7.57 -1.53 4.21
N VAL A 43 8.55 -1.70 3.32
CA VAL A 43 8.59 -1.00 2.03
C VAL A 43 8.76 -2.02 0.93
N LEU A 44 7.81 -2.04 0.00
CA LEU A 44 7.88 -2.85 -1.20
C LEU A 44 8.12 -1.96 -2.42
N ILE A 45 8.96 -2.43 -3.32
CA ILE A 45 9.30 -1.75 -4.57
C ILE A 45 9.03 -2.66 -5.76
N ASP A 46 8.65 -2.10 -6.90
CA ASP A 46 8.55 -2.85 -8.16
C ASP A 46 9.70 -2.47 -9.09
N VAL A 47 10.59 -3.44 -9.32
CA VAL A 47 11.77 -3.30 -10.18
C VAL A 47 11.70 -4.28 -11.33
N GLU A 48 11.71 -3.80 -12.57
CA GLU A 48 11.69 -4.63 -13.77
C GLU A 48 12.73 -4.16 -14.77
N GLU A 49 13.59 -5.07 -15.23
CA GLU A 49 14.69 -4.76 -16.17
C GLU A 49 15.57 -3.57 -15.70
N GLY A 50 15.82 -3.50 -14.39
CA GLY A 50 16.60 -2.41 -13.76
C GLY A 50 15.84 -1.07 -13.66
N GLN A 51 14.57 -1.03 -14.06
CA GLN A 51 13.71 0.14 -13.93
C GLN A 51 12.94 0.10 -12.62
N TYR A 52 13.04 1.17 -11.85
CA TYR A 52 12.29 1.38 -10.62
C TYR A 52 10.97 2.04 -10.98
N ARG A 53 9.86 1.31 -10.83
CA ARG A 53 8.55 1.75 -11.35
C ARG A 53 7.65 2.39 -10.30
N GLY A 54 7.89 2.08 -9.04
CA GLY A 54 7.12 2.59 -7.92
C GLY A 54 7.44 1.86 -6.63
N TYR A 55 6.86 2.35 -5.54
CA TYR A 55 6.99 1.77 -4.22
C TYR A 55 5.71 1.99 -3.40
N ILE A 56 5.55 1.19 -2.36
CA ILE A 56 4.49 1.31 -1.38
C ILE A 56 5.07 1.04 0.00
N THR A 57 4.61 1.81 0.99
CA THR A 57 5.06 1.69 2.38
C THR A 57 3.90 1.34 3.29
N LEU A 58 4.17 0.58 4.35
CA LEU A 58 3.23 0.24 5.41
C LEU A 58 3.91 0.46 6.76
N VAL A 59 3.34 1.30 7.61
CA VAL A 59 3.77 1.46 9.01
C VAL A 59 2.89 0.57 9.88
N PHE A 60 3.49 -0.31 10.67
CA PHE A 60 2.74 -1.29 11.46
C PHE A 60 2.00 -0.66 12.64
N HIS A 61 2.64 0.32 13.30
CA HIS A 61 2.12 0.98 14.50
C HIS A 61 2.20 2.50 14.33
N PRO A 62 1.29 3.11 13.55
CA PRO A 62 1.27 4.55 13.37
C PRO A 62 1.03 5.26 14.71
N GLN A 63 1.83 6.28 15.01
CA GLN A 63 1.75 7.04 16.27
C GLN A 63 0.69 8.15 16.23
N HIS A 64 0.25 8.52 15.04
CA HIS A 64 -0.67 9.63 14.80
C HIS A 64 -1.70 9.26 13.74
N GLY A 65 -2.79 10.04 13.68
CA GLY A 65 -3.83 9.87 12.66
C GLY A 65 -4.91 8.84 13.04
N PRO A 66 -5.89 8.62 12.14
CA PRO A 66 -7.05 7.76 12.41
C PRO A 66 -6.69 6.30 12.68
N CYS A 67 -5.62 5.80 12.07
CA CYS A 67 -5.16 4.41 12.20
C CYS A 67 -4.51 4.14 13.56
N ALA A 68 -3.85 5.14 14.16
CA ALA A 68 -3.24 5.05 15.49
C ALA A 68 -4.27 4.73 16.59
N LEU A 69 -5.50 5.24 16.47
CA LEU A 69 -6.58 5.04 17.45
C LEU A 69 -7.06 3.58 17.54
N LYS A 70 -6.73 2.76 16.55
CA LYS A 70 -7.23 1.39 16.43
C LYS A 70 -6.13 0.36 16.18
N TYR A 71 -4.86 0.76 16.32
CA TYR A 71 -3.69 -0.10 16.05
C TYR A 71 -3.72 -0.75 14.66
N PHE A 72 -4.27 -0.05 13.67
CA PHE A 72 -4.27 -0.55 12.29
C PHE A 72 -2.98 -0.14 11.59
N PRO A 73 -2.32 -1.06 10.88
CA PRO A 73 -1.26 -0.71 9.95
C PRO A 73 -1.75 0.30 8.92
N GLU A 74 -0.88 1.21 8.52
CA GLU A 74 -1.23 2.32 7.63
C GLU A 74 -0.31 2.39 6.42
N ILE A 75 -0.91 2.46 5.22
CA ILE A 75 -0.16 2.80 4.01
C ILE A 75 0.10 4.31 4.07
N VAL A 76 1.34 4.68 4.38
CA VAL A 76 1.74 6.09 4.56
C VAL A 76 2.13 6.72 3.23
N ASP A 77 2.69 5.93 2.32
CA ASP A 77 3.14 6.40 1.01
C ASP A 77 2.94 5.32 -0.04
N PHE A 78 2.45 5.73 -1.20
CA PHE A 78 2.16 4.86 -2.33
C PHE A 78 2.38 5.62 -3.63
N ASN A 79 3.46 5.30 -4.33
CA ASN A 79 3.89 6.05 -5.49
C ASN A 79 4.17 5.14 -6.70
N VAL A 80 3.75 5.61 -7.88
CA VAL A 80 4.11 5.05 -9.18
C VAL A 80 4.63 6.21 -10.03
N PHE A 81 5.88 6.10 -10.48
CA PHE A 81 6.50 7.14 -11.31
C PHE A 81 5.71 7.36 -12.60
N GLU A 82 5.64 8.60 -13.06
CA GLU A 82 4.66 9.04 -14.08
C GLU A 82 4.71 8.20 -15.36
N LYS A 83 5.93 7.86 -15.81
CA LYS A 83 6.18 7.00 -16.98
C LYS A 83 5.51 5.61 -16.90
N TYR A 84 5.23 5.11 -15.70
CA TYR A 84 4.70 3.76 -15.46
C TYR A 84 3.25 3.75 -14.95
N GLN A 85 2.61 4.92 -14.83
CA GLN A 85 1.20 5.01 -14.46
C GLN A 85 0.29 4.43 -15.55
N GLY A 86 -0.89 3.94 -15.16
CA GLY A 86 -1.85 3.31 -16.09
C GLY A 86 -1.47 1.89 -16.55
N GLN A 87 -0.34 1.34 -16.10
CA GLN A 87 0.17 0.03 -16.51
C GLN A 87 -0.05 -1.09 -15.47
N GLY A 88 -0.86 -0.82 -14.44
CA GLY A 88 -1.18 -1.81 -13.39
C GLY A 88 -0.11 -1.98 -12.30
N VAL A 89 0.99 -1.23 -12.34
CA VAL A 89 2.08 -1.26 -11.33
C VAL A 89 1.53 -1.05 -9.92
N GLY A 90 0.69 -0.03 -9.74
CA GLY A 90 0.07 0.27 -8.45
C GLY A 90 -0.79 -0.89 -7.91
N CYS A 91 -1.61 -1.51 -8.77
CA CYS A 91 -2.42 -2.68 -8.38
C CYS A 91 -1.54 -3.85 -7.94
N LYS A 92 -0.40 -4.05 -8.61
CA LYS A 92 0.56 -5.09 -8.28
C LYS A 92 1.19 -4.86 -6.91
N LEU A 93 1.67 -3.64 -6.66
CA LEU A 93 2.24 -3.22 -5.36
C LEU A 93 1.23 -3.39 -4.22
N LEU A 94 -0.01 -2.97 -4.42
CA LEU A 94 -1.07 -3.10 -3.42
C LEU A 94 -1.42 -4.57 -3.16
N SER A 95 -1.51 -5.39 -4.21
CA SER A 95 -1.82 -6.81 -4.07
C SER A 95 -0.74 -7.50 -3.23
N GLU A 96 0.54 -7.26 -3.54
CA GLU A 96 1.65 -7.84 -2.77
C GLU A 96 1.66 -7.36 -1.32
N MET A 97 1.45 -6.06 -1.10
CA MET A 97 1.38 -5.48 0.25
C MET A 97 0.28 -6.11 1.11
N LEU A 98 -0.87 -6.46 0.52
CA LEU A 98 -1.94 -7.14 1.24
C LEU A 98 -1.58 -8.58 1.62
N PHE A 99 -0.78 -9.27 0.81
CA PHE A 99 -0.31 -10.62 1.12
C PHE A 99 0.81 -10.59 2.17
N ASP A 100 1.84 -9.78 1.98
CA ASP A 100 2.96 -9.64 2.92
C ASP A 100 2.50 -9.02 4.25
N GLY A 101 1.63 -8.01 4.20
CA GLY A 101 0.98 -7.42 5.37
C GLY A 101 -0.08 -8.32 6.01
N SER A 102 -0.31 -9.53 5.50
CA SER A 102 -1.13 -10.55 6.18
C SER A 102 -0.30 -11.68 6.78
N ASP A 103 1.03 -11.63 6.64
CA ASP A 103 1.93 -12.64 7.20
C ASP A 103 1.77 -12.69 8.73
N PRO A 104 1.32 -13.81 9.31
CA PRO A 104 1.12 -13.94 10.75
C PRO A 104 2.43 -13.92 11.56
N THR A 105 3.59 -13.98 10.90
CA THR A 105 4.90 -13.80 11.53
C THR A 105 5.31 -12.33 11.69
N ILE A 106 4.66 -11.42 10.95
CA ILE A 106 4.64 -10.00 11.28
C ILE A 106 3.72 -9.87 12.48
N ASP A 107 4.33 -9.81 13.66
CA ASP A 107 3.62 -9.62 14.93
C ASP A 107 2.98 -8.22 14.89
N PHE A 108 1.76 -8.15 14.36
CA PHE A 108 0.81 -7.09 14.67
C PHE A 108 0.55 -7.25 16.17
N ALA A 109 1.45 -6.72 16.99
CA ALA A 109 1.37 -6.79 18.43
C ALA A 109 0.21 -5.89 18.90
N VAL A 110 -1.01 -6.32 18.60
CA VAL A 110 -2.23 -5.85 19.23
C VAL A 110 -2.12 -6.31 20.68
N PRO A 111 -2.04 -5.39 21.66
CA PRO A 111 -1.98 -5.77 23.07
C PRO A 111 -3.10 -6.76 23.38
N LYS A 112 -2.81 -7.86 24.07
CA LYS A 112 -3.78 -8.93 24.40
C LYS A 112 -5.10 -8.42 25.01
N ALA A 113 -5.13 -7.24 25.59
CA ALA A 113 -6.32 -6.59 26.13
C ALA A 113 -7.32 -6.09 25.06
N GLU A 114 -6.89 -5.93 23.81
CA GLU A 114 -7.69 -5.40 22.69
C GLU A 114 -7.91 -6.41 21.55
N GLN A 115 -7.59 -7.69 21.79
CA GLN A 115 -7.93 -8.81 20.90
C GLN A 115 -9.45 -9.10 20.86
N LYS A 116 -10.26 -8.10 20.51
CA LYS A 116 -11.50 -8.31 19.78
C LYS A 116 -11.18 -8.03 18.33
N ILE A 117 -10.67 -9.04 17.63
CA ILE A 117 -10.60 -9.03 16.17
C ILE A 117 -11.99 -8.64 15.68
N PRO A 118 -12.20 -7.48 15.01
CA PRO A 118 -13.45 -7.29 14.30
C PRO A 118 -13.47 -8.38 13.25
N MET A 119 -14.35 -9.35 13.45
CA MET A 119 -14.70 -10.36 12.46
C MET A 119 -14.88 -9.62 11.13
N PHE A 120 -13.91 -9.78 10.22
CA PHE A 120 -14.08 -9.31 8.85
C PHE A 120 -15.39 -9.96 8.37
N PRO A 121 -16.43 -9.19 7.99
CA PRO A 121 -17.58 -9.81 7.37
C PRO A 121 -17.05 -10.50 6.11
N GLU A 122 -17.36 -11.80 5.99
CA GLU A 122 -17.15 -12.74 4.89
C GLU A 122 -16.57 -12.17 3.58
N PRO A 123 -15.68 -12.92 2.88
CA PRO A 123 -14.93 -12.42 1.73
C PRO A 123 -15.81 -11.64 0.75
N LEU A 124 -15.28 -10.50 0.28
CA LEU A 124 -15.92 -9.51 -0.59
C LEU A 124 -16.38 -10.05 -1.96
N SER A 125 -16.38 -11.37 -2.18
CA SER A 125 -16.89 -12.07 -3.36
C SER A 125 -18.40 -11.89 -3.59
N ARG A 126 -19.14 -11.20 -2.71
CA ARG A 126 -20.59 -10.96 -2.83
C ARG A 126 -21.05 -9.53 -3.05
N ILE A 127 -20.16 -8.54 -3.17
CA ILE A 127 -20.56 -7.14 -3.45
C ILE A 127 -20.07 -6.72 -4.84
N ILE A 128 -20.60 -7.38 -5.86
CA ILE A 128 -20.84 -6.77 -7.17
C ILE A 128 -22.31 -7.01 -7.48
N ARG A 129 -23.20 -6.26 -6.83
CA ARG A 129 -24.55 -6.08 -7.37
C ARG A 129 -24.42 -5.04 -8.49
N ARG A 130 -24.52 -5.51 -9.73
CA ARG A 130 -24.73 -4.64 -10.89
C ARG A 130 -25.92 -3.71 -10.59
N SER A 131 -25.72 -2.41 -10.69
CA SER A 131 -26.81 -1.44 -10.73
C SER A 131 -27.78 -1.84 -11.85
N PRO A 132 -29.11 -1.72 -11.68
CA PRO A 132 -30.04 -1.99 -12.76
C PRO A 132 -29.78 -0.99 -13.88
N THR A 133 -29.50 -1.50 -15.09
CA THR A 133 -29.50 -0.71 -16.31
C THR A 133 -30.90 -0.16 -16.55
N LYS A 134 -30.95 1.14 -16.86
CA LYS A 134 -32.16 1.89 -17.23
C LYS A 134 -32.76 1.29 -18.52
N SER A 135 -33.66 0.33 -18.37
CA SER A 135 -34.63 -0.04 -19.40
C SER A 135 -35.78 -0.74 -18.71
N ASP A 136 -36.78 0.02 -18.28
CA ASP A 136 -38.17 -0.43 -18.34
C ASP A 136 -39.06 0.81 -18.39
N ASN A 137 -39.94 0.75 -19.37
CA ASN A 137 -40.74 1.82 -19.92
C ASN A 137 -42.19 1.59 -19.44
N LEU A 138 -42.95 2.69 -19.32
CA LEU A 138 -44.42 2.80 -19.38
C LEU A 138 -45.27 2.71 -18.10
N GLY A 139 -46.17 3.70 -17.98
CA GLY A 139 -47.30 3.83 -17.05
C GLY A 139 -47.06 4.93 -16.01
N GLY A 140 -47.74 6.08 -15.97
CA GLY A 140 -49.06 6.47 -16.45
C GLY A 140 -49.69 7.29 -15.31
N TRP A 141 -49.77 8.62 -15.45
CA TRP A 141 -50.56 9.47 -14.55
C TRP A 141 -51.49 10.31 -15.40
N THR A 142 -52.75 9.88 -15.45
CA THR A 142 -53.92 10.76 -15.62
C THR A 142 -54.42 11.16 -14.25
#